data_AF-A0A1Z3N9V3-F1
#
_entry.id   AF-A0A1Z3N9V3-F1
#
_cell.length_a   1.000
_cell.length_b   1.000
_cell.length_c   1.000
_cell.angle_alpha   90.00
_cell.angle_beta   90.00
_cell.angle_gamma   90.00
#
_symmetry.space_group_name_H-M   'P 1'
#
loop_
_entity.id
_entity.type
_entity.pdbx_description
1 polymer ?
#
loop_
_entity_poly.entity_id
_entity_poly.type
_entity_poly.pdbx_seq_one_letter_code
_entity_poly.pdbx_strand_id
1 'polypeptide(L)'
;MNKVAFAFLSFSLVLSSQAATANCDLQISEIAAKHGHPSDRPSSPVLVGTLQAGDARRGAQGQIGPSTQDVYLYLNSGSYHSGWFQEAFALDLDCNLRDHGVLYAE
;
A
#
# COMPACT_ATOMS: atom_id res chain seq x y z
N MET A 1 -2.92 51.05 10.42
CA MET A 1 -1.94 50.36 9.54
C MET A 1 -1.80 48.92 10.02
N ASN A 2 -1.83 48.00 9.06
CA ASN A 2 -1.91 46.54 9.16
C ASN A 2 -0.85 45.85 10.05
N LYS A 3 -1.21 44.65 10.56
CA LYS A 3 -0.48 43.37 10.37
C LYS A 3 -1.28 42.22 11.02
N VAL A 4 -2.05 41.44 10.26
CA VAL A 4 -1.69 40.26 9.44
C VAL A 4 -2.00 38.96 10.21
N ALA A 5 -3.01 38.26 9.68
CA ALA A 5 -3.37 36.89 10.00
C ALA A 5 -2.38 35.90 9.34
N PHE A 6 -1.77 35.01 10.12
CA PHE A 6 -1.04 33.85 9.63
C PHE A 6 -1.14 32.72 10.67
N ALA A 7 -2.22 31.94 10.64
CA ALA A 7 -2.30 30.71 11.44
C ALA A 7 -3.35 29.69 10.96
N PHE A 8 -3.82 29.73 9.71
CA PHE A 8 -4.91 28.85 9.26
C PHE A 8 -4.61 27.94 8.04
N LEU A 9 -3.40 27.99 7.48
CA LEU A 9 -3.08 27.24 6.26
C LEU A 9 -2.47 25.85 6.49
N SER A 10 -2.04 25.53 7.71
CA SER A 10 -1.30 24.29 7.99
C SER A 10 -2.18 23.09 8.36
N PHE A 11 -3.43 23.33 8.81
CA PHE A 11 -4.31 22.26 9.29
C PHE A 11 -5.07 21.54 8.15
N SER A 12 -5.33 22.25 7.04
CA SER A 12 -6.09 21.69 5.92
C SER A 12 -5.33 20.64 5.11
N LEU A 13 -3.99 20.69 5.08
CA LEU A 13 -3.17 19.73 4.31
C LEU A 13 -3.10 18.33 4.96
N VAL A 14 -3.22 18.24 6.29
CA VAL A 14 -3.06 16.97 7.03
C VAL A 14 -4.34 16.12 7.00
N LEU A 15 -5.51 16.73 6.78
CA LEU A 15 -6.76 15.98 6.63
C LEU A 15 -6.92 15.38 5.22
N SER A 16 -6.39 16.02 4.18
CA SER A 16 -6.53 15.55 2.80
C SER A 16 -5.77 14.25 2.54
N SER A 17 -4.59 14.09 3.15
CA SER A 17 -3.73 12.92 2.95
C SER A 17 -4.26 11.67 3.65
N GLN A 18 -4.86 11.80 4.84
CA GLN A 18 -5.44 10.66 5.57
C GLN A 18 -6.75 10.15 4.94
N ALA A 19 -7.53 11.04 4.32
CA ALA A 19 -8.75 10.64 3.62
C ALA A 19 -8.45 9.84 2.34
N ALA A 20 -7.36 10.16 1.64
CA ALA A 20 -6.95 9.45 0.43
C ALA A 20 -6.50 8.01 0.73
N THR A 21 -5.71 7.80 1.79
CA THR A 21 -5.25 6.46 2.18
C THR A 21 -6.37 5.57 2.72
N ALA A 22 -7.35 6.14 3.43
CA ALA A 22 -8.49 5.37 3.95
C ALA A 22 -9.34 4.75 2.83
N ASN A 23 -9.45 5.40 1.68
CA ASN A 23 -10.11 4.82 0.51
C ASN A 23 -9.30 3.66 -0.09
N CYS A 24 -7.98 3.80 -0.15
CA CYS A 24 -7.10 2.72 -0.61
C CYS A 24 -7.12 1.51 0.35
N ASP A 25 -7.28 1.73 1.66
CA ASP A 25 -7.40 0.66 2.66
C ASP A 25 -8.68 -0.19 2.49
N LEU A 26 -9.77 0.43 2.01
CA LEU A 26 -10.98 -0.32 1.64
C LEU A 26 -10.76 -1.10 0.35
N GLN A 27 -10.21 -0.45 -0.68
CA GLN A 27 -9.97 -1.08 -1.98
C GLN A 27 -8.95 -2.20 -1.92
N ILE A 28 -7.92 -2.09 -1.09
CA ILE A 28 -6.88 -3.11 -1.01
C ILE A 28 -7.44 -4.45 -0.52
N SER A 29 -8.45 -4.43 0.36
CA SER A 29 -9.08 -5.66 0.83
C SER A 29 -9.78 -6.41 -0.31
N GLU A 30 -10.46 -5.69 -1.21
CA GLU A 30 -11.09 -6.25 -2.41
C GLU A 30 -10.04 -6.71 -3.44
N ILE A 31 -8.99 -5.91 -3.64
CA ILE A 31 -7.87 -6.24 -4.52
C ILE A 31 -7.17 -7.51 -4.06
N ALA A 32 -6.85 -7.62 -2.77
CA ALA A 32 -6.19 -8.81 -2.22
C ALA A 32 -7.09 -10.05 -2.30
N ALA A 33 -8.40 -9.91 -2.12
CA ALA A 33 -9.34 -11.02 -2.31
C ALA A 33 -9.41 -11.49 -3.77
N LYS A 34 -9.22 -10.58 -4.74
CA LYS A 34 -9.31 -10.87 -6.19
C LYS A 34 -8.00 -11.32 -6.82
N HIS A 35 -6.88 -10.74 -6.39
CA HIS A 35 -5.57 -10.89 -7.02
C HIS A 35 -4.53 -11.55 -6.10
N GLY A 36 -4.75 -11.56 -4.80
CA GLY A 36 -3.82 -12.15 -3.83
C GLY A 36 -3.83 -13.66 -3.84
N HIS A 37 -2.84 -14.23 -3.16
CA HIS A 37 -2.74 -15.67 -2.98
C HIS A 37 -3.83 -16.18 -2.03
N PRO A 38 -4.41 -17.36 -2.30
CA PRO A 38 -5.30 -18.02 -1.37
C PRO A 38 -4.60 -18.24 -0.02
N SER A 39 -5.28 -17.85 1.06
CA SER A 39 -4.79 -17.98 2.43
C SER A 39 -5.82 -18.74 3.26
N ASP A 40 -5.34 -19.66 4.11
CA ASP A 40 -6.15 -20.40 5.08
C ASP A 40 -6.69 -19.48 6.20
N ARG A 41 -6.11 -18.29 6.33
CA ARG A 41 -6.55 -17.24 7.25
C ARG A 41 -7.03 -16.02 6.48
N PRO A 42 -7.94 -15.22 7.07
CA PRO A 42 -8.40 -13.98 6.43
C PRO A 42 -7.22 -13.10 6.00
N SER A 43 -7.26 -12.69 4.74
CA SER A 43 -6.32 -11.70 4.19
C SER A 43 -6.51 -10.37 4.92
N SER A 44 -5.41 -9.73 5.32
CA SER A 44 -5.43 -8.43 5.99
C SER A 44 -4.24 -7.59 5.51
N PRO A 45 -4.36 -6.97 4.31
CA PRO A 45 -3.32 -6.11 3.78
C PRO A 45 -3.14 -4.88 4.65
N VAL A 46 -1.88 -4.48 4.88
CA VAL A 46 -1.53 -3.31 5.70
C VAL A 46 -0.65 -2.35 4.90
N LEU A 47 -0.99 -1.07 4.93
CA LEU A 47 -0.15 -0.02 4.35
C LEU A 47 1.17 0.07 5.12
N VAL A 48 2.28 -0.17 4.43
CA VAL A 48 3.63 -0.04 5.02
C VAL A 48 4.34 1.25 4.63
N GLY A 49 3.76 2.01 3.69
CA GLY A 49 4.22 3.34 3.30
C GLY A 49 4.09 3.58 1.81
N THR A 50 4.83 4.56 1.32
CA THR A 50 4.92 4.89 -0.10
C THR A 50 6.26 4.39 -0.65
N LEU A 51 6.23 3.61 -1.73
CA LEU A 51 7.41 3.26 -2.52
C LEU A 51 7.62 4.35 -3.56
N GLN A 52 8.79 5.00 -3.53
CA GLN A 52 9.10 6.13 -4.42
C GLN A 52 9.33 5.65 -5.86
N ALA A 53 9.08 6.53 -6.83
CA ALA A 53 9.37 6.26 -8.24
C ALA A 53 10.84 5.84 -8.44
N GLY A 54 11.06 4.73 -9.14
CA GLY A 54 12.39 4.15 -9.36
C GLY A 54 12.89 3.22 -8.26
N ASP A 55 12.24 3.18 -7.09
CA ASP A 55 12.58 2.25 -6.01
C ASP A 55 11.85 0.92 -6.17
N ALA A 56 12.42 -0.14 -5.59
CA ALA A 56 11.82 -1.47 -5.57
C ALA A 56 11.85 -2.09 -4.17
N ARG A 57 10.77 -2.76 -3.79
CA ARG A 57 10.73 -3.57 -2.57
C ARG A 57 11.13 -5.01 -2.92
N ARG A 58 12.24 -5.48 -2.35
CA ARG A 58 12.73 -6.84 -2.57
C ARG A 58 12.38 -7.76 -1.40
N GLY A 59 12.05 -9.00 -1.73
CA GLY A 59 11.97 -10.14 -0.82
C GLY A 59 12.92 -11.25 -1.24
N ALA A 60 12.87 -12.38 -0.54
CA ALA A 60 13.72 -13.54 -0.84
C ALA A 60 13.39 -14.19 -2.20
N GLN A 61 12.14 -14.07 -2.66
CA GLN A 61 11.64 -14.77 -3.85
C GLN A 61 11.16 -13.85 -4.96
N GLY A 62 10.99 -12.57 -4.67
CA GLY A 62 10.42 -11.64 -5.63
C GLY A 62 10.71 -10.19 -5.27
N GLN A 63 10.19 -9.30 -6.11
CA GLN A 63 10.24 -7.87 -5.87
C GLN A 63 8.98 -7.21 -6.42
N ILE A 64 8.62 -6.06 -5.86
CA ILE A 64 7.65 -5.12 -6.43
C ILE A 64 8.38 -3.87 -6.90
N GLY A 65 7.96 -3.39 -8.07
CA GLY A 65 8.61 -2.26 -8.74
C GLY A 65 9.93 -2.63 -9.46
N PRO A 66 10.66 -1.62 -9.97
CA PRO A 66 10.39 -0.19 -9.81
C PRO A 66 9.21 0.32 -10.62
N SER A 67 8.48 1.29 -10.06
CA SER A 67 7.38 1.98 -10.74
C SER A 67 7.82 3.34 -11.28
N THR A 68 7.13 3.85 -12.30
CA THR A 68 7.42 5.17 -12.91
C THR A 68 6.91 6.34 -12.07
N GLN A 69 6.12 6.07 -11.04
CA GLN A 69 5.52 7.05 -10.13
C GLN A 69 5.50 6.47 -8.71
N ASP A 70 5.30 7.34 -7.72
CA ASP A 70 5.11 6.93 -6.33
C ASP A 70 3.84 6.08 -6.19
N VAL A 71 3.93 5.01 -5.39
CA VAL A 71 2.85 4.07 -5.14
C VAL A 71 2.70 3.80 -3.65
N TYR A 72 1.47 3.59 -3.18
CA TYR A 72 1.21 3.03 -1.87
C TYR A 72 1.58 1.55 -1.88
N LEU A 73 2.41 1.14 -0.92
CA LEU A 73 2.85 -0.23 -0.75
C LEU A 73 2.07 -0.87 0.38
N TYR A 74 1.31 -1.91 0.05
CA TYR A 74 0.62 -2.74 1.01
C TYR A 74 1.30 -4.09 1.11
N LEU A 75 1.43 -4.63 2.32
CA LEU A 75 1.87 -6.00 2.55
C LEU A 75 0.71 -6.83 3.08
N ASN A 76 0.54 -8.01 2.52
CA ASN A 76 -0.43 -8.99 2.98
C ASN A 76 0.34 -10.25 3.40
N SER A 77 0.16 -10.67 4.65
CA SER A 77 0.75 -11.91 5.14
C SER A 77 -0.36 -12.95 5.28
N GLY A 78 -0.15 -14.10 4.65
CA GLY A 78 -1.10 -15.21 4.64
C GLY A 78 -0.45 -16.51 5.10
N SER A 79 -1.26 -17.56 5.15
CA SER A 79 -0.78 -18.91 5.50
C SER A 79 -1.33 -19.97 4.57
N TYR A 80 -0.48 -20.95 4.26
CA TYR A 80 -0.88 -22.24 3.73
C TYR A 80 -1.01 -23.25 4.87
N HIS A 81 -1.54 -24.43 4.55
CA HIS A 81 -1.65 -25.51 5.53
C HIS A 81 -0.31 -25.89 6.17
N SER A 82 0.80 -25.71 5.45
CA SER A 82 2.15 -26.11 5.83
C SER A 82 3.18 -24.97 5.90
N GLY A 83 2.75 -23.70 5.87
CA GLY A 83 3.70 -22.58 5.83
C GLY A 83 3.02 -21.21 5.83
N TRP A 84 3.82 -20.16 5.61
CA TRP A 84 3.33 -18.79 5.47
C TRP A 84 3.87 -18.14 4.21
N PHE A 85 3.21 -17.06 3.78
CA PHE A 85 3.69 -16.21 2.71
C PHE A 85 3.47 -14.74 3.06
N GLN A 86 4.26 -13.88 2.42
CA GLN A 86 4.06 -12.45 2.40
C GLN A 86 4.10 -11.99 0.94
N GLU A 87 3.00 -11.39 0.52
CA GLU A 87 2.89 -10.72 -0.76
C GLU A 87 2.76 -9.22 -0.58
N ALA A 88 3.05 -8.51 -1.65
CA ALA A 88 2.95 -7.07 -1.70
C ALA A 88 1.97 -6.66 -2.81
N PHE A 89 1.38 -5.48 -2.64
CA PHE A 89 0.56 -4.81 -3.63
C PHE A 89 1.01 -3.35 -3.72
N ALA A 90 1.21 -2.86 -4.94
CA ALA A 90 1.51 -1.47 -5.23
C ALA A 90 0.27 -0.82 -5.85
N LEU A 91 -0.30 0.16 -5.14
CA LEU A 91 -1.44 0.95 -5.60
C LEU A 91 -0.97 2.34 -5.99
N ASP A 92 -1.51 2.92 -7.05
CA ASP A 92 -1.29 4.35 -7.29
C ASP A 92 -2.04 5.23 -6.28
N LEU A 93 -1.85 6.55 -6.41
CA LEU A 93 -2.51 7.54 -5.55
C LEU A 93 -4.04 7.61 -5.73
N ASP A 94 -4.56 7.00 -6.80
CA ASP A 94 -5.99 6.83 -7.09
C ASP A 94 -6.50 5.45 -6.63
N CYS A 95 -5.70 4.72 -5.85
CA CYS A 95 -5.96 3.38 -5.30
C CYS A 95 -6.08 2.24 -6.33
N ASN A 96 -5.66 2.44 -7.59
CA ASN A 96 -5.65 1.38 -8.59
C ASN A 96 -4.42 0.48 -8.45
N LEU A 97 -4.62 -0.82 -8.58
CA LEU A 97 -3.51 -1.78 -8.60
C LEU A 97 -2.57 -1.53 -9.78
N ARG A 98 -1.28 -1.35 -9.48
CA ARG A 98 -0.20 -1.18 -10.46
C ARG A 98 0.69 -2.39 -10.57
N ASP A 99 0.97 -3.05 -9.45
CA ASP A 99 1.81 -4.24 -9.40
C ASP A 99 1.45 -5.10 -8.16
N HIS A 100 1.68 -6.40 -8.22
CA HIS A 100 1.54 -7.30 -7.06
C HIS A 100 2.49 -8.49 -7.19
N GLY A 101 2.94 -9.04 -6.06
CA GLY A 101 3.82 -10.20 -6.10
C GLY A 101 4.19 -10.75 -4.73
N VAL A 102 4.58 -12.02 -4.70
CA VAL A 102 5.09 -12.68 -3.50
C VAL A 102 6.52 -12.23 -3.23
N LEU A 103 6.78 -11.79 -2.01
CA LEU A 103 8.12 -11.42 -1.54
C LEU A 103 8.76 -12.59 -0.79
N TYR A 104 7.97 -13.35 -0.02
CA TYR A 104 8.39 -14.48 0.80
C TYR A 104 7.30 -15.56 0.86
N ALA A 105 7.70 -16.82 0.95
CA ALA A 105 6.85 -18.00 1.07
C ALA A 105 7.70 -19.16 1.59
N GLU A 106 7.15 -20.00 2.44
CA GLU A 106 7.78 -21.24 2.94
C GLU A 106 7.39 -22.48 2.13
#